data_AF-A0A8S3R366-F1
#
_entry.id   AF-A0A8S3R366-F1
#
_cell.length_a   1.000
_cell.length_b   1.000
_cell.length_c   1.000
_cell.angle_alpha   90.00
_cell.angle_beta   90.00
_cell.angle_gamma   90.00
#
_symmetry.space_group_name_H-M   'P 1'
#
loop_
_entity.id
_entity.type
_entity.pdbx_description
1 polymer ?
#
loop_
_entity_poly.entity_id
_entity_poly.type
_entity_poly.pdbx_seq_one_letter_code
_entity_poly.pdbx_strand_id
1 'polypeptide(L)'
;MIQKTQRNSNWNYVNIIIEVGDKQQDQPSKQKRFWGYIKSLKYENTGIAPLKTIDVFKHHNRQSQYIEQTVPISPLLRKITATYQSHQVNNIHRRQSYITVTTEGVKKLLIKCNPSKACGPDKIPARILRECADDLAPFLCIEFNASLRSGFR
;
A
#
# COMPACT_ATOMS: atom_id res chain seq x y z
N MET A 1 -32.60 -22.25 -23.34
CA MET A 1 -33.37 -22.16 -22.09
C MET A 1 -32.47 -22.28 -20.84
N ILE A 2 -31.59 -23.29 -20.77
CA ILE A 2 -30.75 -23.59 -19.60
C ILE A 2 -29.77 -22.47 -19.20
N GLN A 3 -29.06 -21.87 -20.17
CA GLN A 3 -28.10 -20.78 -19.87
C GLN A 3 -28.76 -19.53 -19.27
N LYS A 4 -29.99 -19.22 -19.69
CA LYS A 4 -30.76 -18.08 -19.15
C LYS A 4 -31.11 -18.34 -17.68
N THR A 5 -31.56 -19.57 -17.37
CA THR A 5 -31.86 -20.01 -16.00
C THR A 5 -30.62 -19.98 -15.10
N GLN A 6 -29.47 -20.43 -15.61
CA GLN A 6 -28.21 -20.43 -14.87
C GLN A 6 -27.71 -19.02 -14.57
N ARG A 7 -27.76 -18.12 -15.57
CA ARG A 7 -27.42 -16.70 -15.36
C ARG A 7 -28.35 -16.04 -14.35
N ASN A 8 -29.66 -16.32 -14.41
CA ASN A 8 -30.64 -15.76 -13.49
C ASN A 8 -30.43 -16.27 -12.06
N SER A 9 -30.12 -17.56 -11.90
CA SER A 9 -29.82 -18.17 -10.59
C SER A 9 -28.57 -17.57 -9.97
N ASN A 10 -27.52 -17.36 -10.78
CA ASN A 10 -26.31 -16.68 -10.33
C ASN A 10 -26.56 -15.22 -9.93
N TRP A 11 -27.36 -14.49 -10.70
CA TRP A 11 -27.73 -13.10 -10.41
C TRP A 11 -28.47 -12.97 -9.07
N ASN A 12 -29.45 -13.85 -8.83
CA ASN A 12 -30.19 -13.88 -7.57
C ASN A 12 -29.27 -14.20 -6.38
N TYR A 13 -28.34 -15.15 -6.54
CA TYR A 13 -27.38 -15.49 -5.50
C TYR A 13 -26.46 -14.31 -5.14
N VAL A 14 -25.96 -13.58 -6.15
CA VAL A 14 -25.11 -12.39 -5.95
C VAL A 14 -25.89 -11.28 -5.25
N ASN A 15 -27.14 -11.03 -5.66
CA ASN A 15 -28.00 -10.04 -4.99
C ASN A 15 -28.23 -10.41 -3.52
N ILE A 16 -28.44 -11.69 -3.20
CA ILE A 16 -28.58 -12.14 -1.80
C ILE A 16 -27.30 -11.88 -0.98
N ILE A 17 -26.12 -12.00 -1.57
CA ILE A 17 -24.85 -11.67 -0.88
C ILE A 17 -24.73 -10.16 -0.63
N ILE A 18 -25.23 -9.33 -1.54
CA ILE A 18 -25.09 -7.86 -1.49
C ILE A 18 -26.22 -7.22 -0.66
N GLU A 19 -27.45 -7.73 -0.74
CA GLU A 19 -28.65 -7.09 -0.17
C GLU A 19 -28.99 -7.58 1.24
N VAL A 20 -28.60 -8.81 1.61
CA VAL A 20 -28.85 -9.32 2.97
C VAL A 20 -27.94 -8.56 3.94
N GLY A 21 -28.50 -7.51 4.54
CA GLY A 21 -27.96 -6.90 5.76
C GLY A 21 -27.94 -7.91 6.91
N ASP A 22 -27.14 -7.65 7.94
CA ASP A 22 -26.83 -8.53 9.08
C ASP A 22 -28.09 -8.96 9.87
N LYS A 23 -28.90 -9.84 9.27
CA LYS A 23 -30.06 -10.44 9.89
C LYS A 23 -29.72 -11.89 10.16
N GLN A 24 -29.33 -12.11 11.43
CA GLN A 24 -29.21 -13.36 12.20
C GLN A 24 -27.81 -13.55 12.80
N GLN A 25 -27.78 -13.86 14.10
CA GLN A 25 -26.59 -13.96 14.97
C GLN A 25 -25.59 -15.05 14.53
N ASP A 26 -25.99 -15.97 13.64
CA ASP A 26 -25.19 -17.13 13.24
C ASP A 26 -24.59 -17.05 11.82
N GLN A 27 -24.85 -15.97 11.06
CA GLN A 27 -24.30 -15.84 9.71
C GLN A 27 -23.07 -14.92 9.67
N PRO A 28 -22.06 -15.24 8.81
CA PRO A 28 -20.92 -14.36 8.60
C PRO A 28 -21.38 -13.02 8.03
N SER A 29 -20.77 -11.93 8.50
CA SER A 29 -21.10 -10.57 8.06
C SER A 29 -21.12 -10.45 6.54
N LYS A 30 -21.89 -9.48 6.04
CA LYS A 30 -21.97 -9.15 4.61
C LYS A 30 -20.61 -9.08 3.92
N GLN A 31 -19.62 -8.47 4.57
CA GLN A 31 -18.24 -8.38 4.07
C GLN A 31 -17.58 -9.76 3.92
N LYS A 32 -17.73 -10.65 4.91
CA LYS A 32 -17.14 -12.01 4.87
C LYS A 32 -17.77 -12.85 3.76
N ARG A 33 -19.09 -12.75 3.56
CA ARG A 33 -19.81 -13.46 2.48
C ARG A 33 -19.40 -12.98 1.10
N PHE A 34 -19.25 -11.65 0.94
CA PHE A 34 -18.71 -11.04 -0.27
C PHE A 34 -17.31 -11.58 -0.59
N TRP A 35 -16.38 -11.53 0.36
CA TRP A 35 -15.02 -12.03 0.14
C TRP A 35 -14.97 -13.55 -0.09
N GLY A 36 -15.87 -14.32 0.52
CA GLY A 36 -16.03 -15.75 0.26
C GLY A 36 -16.46 -16.03 -1.19
N TYR A 37 -17.43 -15.25 -1.70
CA TYR A 37 -17.85 -15.35 -3.10
C TYR A 37 -16.72 -14.98 -4.07
N ILE A 38 -16.01 -13.87 -3.85
CA ILE A 38 -14.87 -13.46 -4.68
C ILE A 38 -13.79 -14.56 -4.73
N LYS A 39 -13.46 -15.17 -3.59
CA LYS A 39 -12.49 -16.28 -3.53
C LYS A 39 -12.98 -17.53 -4.26
N SER A 40 -14.27 -17.84 -4.19
CA SER A 40 -14.87 -18.98 -4.89
C SER A 40 -14.77 -18.88 -6.42
N LEU A 41 -14.71 -17.65 -6.96
CA LEU A 41 -14.54 -17.41 -8.40
C LEU A 41 -13.13 -17.73 -8.90
N LYS A 42 -12.16 -18.03 -8.01
CA LYS A 42 -10.76 -18.35 -8.33
C LYS A 42 -10.03 -17.29 -9.18
N TYR A 43 -10.59 -16.08 -9.30
CA TYR A 43 -9.99 -14.97 -10.04
C TYR A 43 -8.72 -14.41 -9.35
N GLU A 44 -8.51 -14.68 -8.06
CA GLU A 44 -7.30 -14.26 -7.33
C GLU A 44 -6.05 -15.11 -7.65
N ASN A 45 -6.21 -16.21 -8.41
CA ASN A 45 -5.06 -17.02 -8.83
C ASN A 45 -4.34 -16.48 -10.06
N THR A 46 -4.74 -15.32 -10.59
CA THR A 46 -3.88 -14.55 -11.49
C THR A 46 -2.81 -13.86 -10.66
N GLY A 47 -1.79 -14.64 -10.26
CA GLY A 47 -0.53 -14.06 -9.83
C GLY A 47 -0.04 -13.05 -10.86
N ILE A 48 0.72 -12.06 -10.42
CA ILE A 48 1.40 -11.12 -11.32
C ILE A 48 2.13 -11.95 -12.37
N ALA A 49 1.81 -11.76 -13.66
CA ALA A 49 2.41 -12.53 -14.72
C ALA A 49 3.94 -12.39 -14.64
N PRO A 50 4.71 -13.49 -14.62
CA PRO A 50 6.17 -13.40 -14.58
C PRO A 50 6.66 -12.69 -15.86
N LEU A 51 7.58 -11.74 -15.69
CA LEU A 51 8.25 -11.05 -16.80
C LEU A 51 8.94 -12.09 -17.69
N LYS A 52 8.45 -12.23 -18.93
CA LYS A 52 9.07 -13.08 -19.95
C LYS A 52 10.18 -12.29 -20.65
N THR A 53 11.40 -12.41 -20.17
CA THR A 53 12.57 -12.18 -21.02
C THR A 53 12.88 -13.45 -21.81
N ILE A 54 13.29 -13.26 -23.06
CA ILE A 54 13.70 -14.30 -24.00
C ILE A 54 14.58 -15.31 -23.24
N ASP A 55 14.05 -16.52 -23.07
CA ASP A 55 14.68 -17.72 -22.50
C ASP A 55 14.76 -17.98 -20.98
N VAL A 56 14.15 -17.18 -20.08
CA VAL A 56 14.05 -17.64 -18.67
C VAL A 56 12.75 -17.22 -17.95
N PHE A 57 12.04 -18.20 -17.38
CA PHE A 57 10.99 -17.98 -16.38
C PHE A 57 11.63 -17.75 -15.00
N LYS A 58 11.53 -16.53 -14.43
CA LYS A 58 12.11 -16.22 -13.12
C LYS A 58 11.03 -15.90 -12.07
N HIS A 59 11.07 -16.63 -10.95
CA HIS A 59 10.18 -16.45 -9.80
C HIS A 59 10.50 -15.20 -8.95
N HIS A 60 9.48 -14.81 -8.18
CA HIS A 60 9.06 -13.49 -7.68
C HIS A 60 10.03 -12.63 -6.81
N ASN A 61 11.29 -12.97 -6.53
CA ASN A 61 12.02 -12.23 -5.48
C ASN A 61 13.01 -11.13 -5.96
N ARG A 62 13.13 -10.83 -7.27
CA ARG A 62 14.11 -9.83 -7.78
C ARG A 62 13.66 -8.98 -8.96
N GLN A 63 12.36 -8.83 -9.20
CA GLN A 63 11.87 -8.11 -10.39
C GLN A 63 12.14 -6.60 -10.33
N SER A 64 12.08 -5.98 -9.15
CA SER A 64 12.22 -4.52 -8.99
C SER A 64 13.59 -3.98 -9.42
N GLN A 65 14.64 -4.78 -9.23
CA GLN A 65 16.02 -4.35 -9.46
C GLN A 65 16.45 -4.42 -10.94
N TYR A 66 15.66 -5.10 -11.78
CA TYR A 66 16.00 -5.33 -13.19
C TYR A 66 15.26 -4.38 -14.14
N ILE A 67 14.07 -3.92 -13.75
CA ILE A 67 13.25 -2.98 -14.55
C ILE A 67 14.00 -1.66 -14.80
N GLU A 68 14.88 -1.24 -13.88
CA GLU A 68 15.65 0.01 -14.03
C GLU A 68 16.81 -0.09 -15.04
N GLN A 69 17.31 -1.30 -15.34
CA GLN A 69 18.55 -1.45 -16.11
C GLN A 69 18.33 -1.80 -17.59
N THR A 70 17.16 -2.29 -18.00
CA THR A 70 17.03 -2.95 -19.34
C THR A 70 15.80 -2.56 -20.16
N VAL A 71 15.29 -1.33 -20.07
CA VAL A 71 14.31 -0.85 -21.05
C VAL A 71 14.86 0.37 -21.80
N PRO A 72 15.48 0.18 -22.98
CA PRO A 72 15.56 1.26 -23.94
C PRO A 72 14.12 1.65 -24.30
N ILE A 73 13.77 2.88 -23.96
CA ILE A 73 12.44 3.46 -24.11
C ILE A 73 11.96 3.23 -25.55
N SER A 74 10.87 2.48 -25.69
CA SER A 74 10.25 2.15 -26.99
C SER A 74 9.99 3.43 -27.81
N PRO A 75 10.20 3.43 -29.14
CA PRO A 75 9.99 4.62 -29.98
C PRO A 75 8.54 5.15 -29.94
N LEU A 76 7.57 4.35 -29.49
CA LEU A 76 6.19 4.81 -29.24
C LEU A 76 6.08 5.80 -28.07
N LEU A 77 6.93 5.70 -27.04
CA LEU A 77 7.00 6.66 -25.94
C LEU A 77 7.64 8.00 -26.35
N ARG A 78 8.42 8.00 -27.44
CA ARG A 78 9.10 9.20 -27.97
C ARG A 78 8.14 10.18 -28.67
N LYS A 79 7.02 9.68 -29.21
CA LYS A 79 5.96 10.54 -29.78
C LYS A 79 5.13 11.25 -28.69
N ILE A 80 4.87 10.58 -27.57
CA ILE A 80 4.10 11.17 -26.45
C ILE A 80 4.87 12.33 -25.81
N THR A 81 6.20 12.23 -25.73
CA THR A 81 7.06 13.28 -25.17
C THR A 81 7.15 14.52 -26.05
N ALA A 82 7.08 14.38 -27.38
CA ALA A 82 7.15 15.51 -28.31
C ALA A 82 5.90 16.42 -28.28
N THR A 83 4.72 15.86 -28.01
CA THR A 83 3.46 16.66 -27.95
C THR A 83 3.27 17.37 -26.61
N TYR A 84 3.99 16.95 -25.56
CA TYR A 84 3.91 17.55 -24.22
C TYR A 84 4.73 18.84 -24.03
N GLN A 85 5.36 19.37 -25.08
CA GLN A 85 6.29 20.52 -24.97
C GLN A 85 5.70 21.89 -25.33
N SER A 86 4.38 22.08 -25.36
CA SER A 86 3.80 23.42 -25.57
C SER A 86 2.54 23.71 -24.75
N HIS A 87 2.48 23.21 -23.52
CA HIS A 87 1.68 23.90 -22.50
C HIS A 87 2.67 24.49 -21.50
N GLN A 88 2.86 25.80 -21.56
CA GLN A 88 3.37 26.62 -20.46
C GLN A 88 2.37 26.47 -19.31
N VAL A 89 2.37 25.32 -18.64
CA VAL A 89 1.72 25.15 -17.36
C VAL A 89 2.50 26.08 -16.45
N ASN A 90 1.86 27.16 -16.02
CA ASN A 90 2.37 28.03 -14.97
C ASN A 90 2.91 27.13 -13.87
N ASN A 91 4.24 27.01 -13.79
CA ASN A 91 4.93 26.18 -12.84
C ASN A 91 4.80 26.86 -11.47
N ILE A 92 3.59 26.82 -10.91
CA ILE A 92 3.33 26.91 -9.49
C ILE A 92 3.73 25.53 -8.94
N HIS A 93 5.00 25.16 -9.12
CA HIS A 93 5.60 24.13 -8.30
C HIS A 93 5.56 24.70 -6.89
N ARG A 94 4.49 24.38 -6.15
CA ARG A 94 4.40 24.65 -4.72
C ARG A 94 5.73 24.15 -4.16
N ARG A 95 6.56 25.07 -3.67
CA ARG A 95 7.71 24.69 -2.84
C ARG A 95 7.18 23.72 -1.82
N GLN A 96 7.70 22.50 -1.83
CA GLN A 96 7.29 21.48 -0.88
C GLN A 96 7.45 22.07 0.51
N SER A 97 6.35 22.16 1.25
CA SER A 97 6.37 22.70 2.61
C SER A 97 7.35 21.89 3.45
N TYR A 98 8.26 22.57 4.14
CA TYR A 98 9.22 21.93 5.04
C TYR A 98 8.46 21.14 6.11
N ILE A 99 8.65 19.81 6.14
CA ILE A 99 8.09 18.95 7.17
C ILE A 99 8.87 19.24 8.45
N THR A 100 8.19 19.72 9.47
CA THR A 100 8.77 19.95 10.81
C THR A 100 8.12 19.01 11.80
N VAL A 101 8.93 18.24 12.48
CA VAL A 101 8.51 17.33 13.55
C VAL A 101 8.48 18.11 14.86
N THR A 102 7.42 17.94 15.65
CA THR A 102 7.29 18.55 16.98
C THR A 102 7.54 17.52 18.09
N THR A 103 8.07 17.98 19.22
CA THR A 103 8.35 17.14 20.39
C THR A 103 7.10 16.44 20.92
N GLU A 104 5.99 17.17 21.02
CA GLU A 104 4.70 16.61 21.44
C GLU A 104 4.18 15.53 20.48
N GLY A 105 4.42 15.70 19.18
CA GLY A 105 4.07 14.70 18.17
C GLY A 105 4.86 13.41 18.36
N VAL A 106 6.16 13.52 18.60
CA VAL A 106 7.04 12.37 18.87
C VAL A 106 6.64 11.69 20.18
N LYS A 107 6.47 12.44 21.27
CA LYS A 107 6.02 11.93 22.58
C LYS A 107 4.70 11.17 22.46
N LYS A 108 3.72 11.73 21.74
CA LYS A 108 2.42 11.07 21.50
C LYS A 108 2.58 9.73 20.79
N LEU A 109 3.51 9.62 19.84
CA LEU A 109 3.80 8.38 19.14
C LEU A 109 4.48 7.35 20.04
N LEU A 110 5.46 7.78 20.85
CA LEU A 110 6.15 6.92 21.82
C LEU A 110 5.18 6.34 22.87
N ILE A 111 4.29 7.16 23.42
CA ILE A 111 3.28 6.72 24.41
C ILE A 111 2.28 5.74 23.78
N LYS A 112 1.91 5.94 22.51
CA LYS A 112 0.98 5.06 21.78
C LYS A 112 1.62 3.73 21.38
N CYS A 113 2.94 3.56 21.57
CA CYS A 113 3.62 2.33 21.21
C CYS A 113 3.07 1.15 22.03
N ASN A 114 2.75 0.04 21.35
CA ASN A 114 2.16 -1.13 22.00
C ASN A 114 3.27 -2.02 22.58
N PRO A 115 3.35 -2.22 23.91
CA PRO A 115 4.39 -3.03 24.56
C PRO A 115 4.33 -4.51 24.18
N SER A 116 3.21 -5.02 23.67
CA SER A 116 3.07 -6.42 23.25
C SER A 116 3.61 -6.70 21.84
N LYS A 117 4.06 -5.67 21.11
CA LYS A 117 4.62 -5.84 19.78
C LYS A 117 6.10 -6.24 19.85
N ALA A 118 6.53 -6.94 18.82
CA ALA A 118 7.93 -7.28 18.64
C ALA A 118 8.78 -6.01 18.60
N CYS A 119 9.99 -6.19 19.09
CA CYS A 119 10.99 -5.16 19.12
C CYS A 119 11.42 -4.74 17.70
N GLY A 120 11.78 -3.46 17.53
CA GLY A 120 12.40 -2.98 16.30
C GLY A 120 13.78 -3.60 16.04
N PRO A 121 14.40 -3.28 14.90
CA PRO A 121 15.76 -3.72 14.56
C PRO A 121 16.82 -3.24 15.56
N ASP A 122 16.49 -2.20 16.32
CA ASP A 122 17.26 -1.61 17.42
C ASP A 122 17.28 -2.47 18.69
N LYS A 123 16.44 -3.51 18.78
CA LYS A 123 16.29 -4.36 19.98
C LYS A 123 15.86 -3.60 21.25
N ILE A 124 15.30 -2.39 21.12
CA ILE A 124 14.69 -1.63 22.22
C ILE A 124 13.20 -1.96 22.40
N PRO A 125 12.79 -2.56 23.54
CA PRO A 125 11.40 -2.92 23.77
C PRO A 125 10.50 -1.69 23.86
N ALA A 126 9.30 -1.79 23.27
CA ALA A 126 8.32 -0.71 23.23
C ALA A 126 7.87 -0.21 24.63
N ARG A 127 8.01 -1.04 25.68
CA ARG A 127 7.75 -0.62 27.06
C ARG A 127 8.70 0.50 27.49
N ILE A 128 10.00 0.37 27.22
CA ILE A 128 11.01 1.38 27.57
C ILE A 128 10.74 2.68 26.82
N LEU A 129 10.44 2.59 25.52
CA LEU A 129 10.11 3.76 24.70
C LEU A 129 8.90 4.54 25.25
N ARG A 130 7.92 3.84 25.83
CA ARG A 130 6.74 4.44 26.43
C ARG A 130 7.01 5.05 27.80
N GLU A 131 7.79 4.38 28.64
CA GLU A 131 8.16 4.87 29.98
C GLU A 131 9.10 6.07 29.91
N CYS A 132 10.09 6.04 29.01
CA CYS A 132 11.06 7.12 28.79
C CYS A 132 10.61 8.12 27.71
N ALA A 133 9.31 8.19 27.40
CA ALA A 133 8.81 9.02 26.30
C ALA A 133 9.08 10.52 26.52
N ASP A 134 9.03 10.97 27.77
CA ASP A 134 9.29 12.37 28.14
C ASP A 134 10.73 12.78 27.88
N ASP A 135 11.67 11.92 28.24
CA ASP A 135 13.10 12.19 28.08
C ASP A 135 13.55 12.00 26.63
N LEU A 136 13.04 10.99 25.92
CA LEU A 136 13.50 10.65 24.56
C LEU A 136 12.92 11.56 23.48
N ALA A 137 11.70 12.08 23.67
CA ALA A 137 11.01 12.91 22.68
C ALA A 137 11.81 14.13 22.19
N PRO A 138 12.45 14.96 23.05
CA PRO A 138 13.23 16.10 22.59
C PRO A 138 14.44 15.69 21.75
N PHE A 139 15.18 14.66 22.16
CA PHE A 139 16.36 14.19 21.43
C PHE A 139 15.99 13.64 20.05
N LEU A 140 14.98 12.76 19.99
CA LEU A 140 14.49 12.19 18.72
C LEU A 140 13.91 13.26 17.80
N CYS A 141 13.25 14.28 18.34
CA CYS A 141 12.73 15.39 17.55
C CYS A 141 13.85 16.20 16.86
N ILE A 142 14.97 16.43 17.53
CA ILE A 142 16.14 17.09 16.94
C ILE A 142 16.70 16.24 15.81
N GLU A 143 16.91 14.94 16.06
CA GLU A 143 17.48 14.02 15.09
C GLU A 143 16.60 13.89 13.84
N PHE A 144 15.29 13.69 14.00
CA PHE A 144 14.37 13.60 12.86
C PHE A 144 14.33 14.88 12.04
N ASN A 145 14.32 16.05 12.69
CA ASN A 145 14.37 17.32 11.96
C ASN A 145 15.73 17.52 11.27
N ALA A 146 16.83 17.03 11.85
CA ALA A 146 18.14 17.06 11.22
C ALA A 146 18.18 16.16 9.97
N SER A 147 17.70 14.92 10.05
CA SER A 147 17.63 14.00 8.91
C SER A 147 16.73 14.53 7.80
N LEU A 148 15.57 15.11 8.15
CA LEU A 148 14.64 15.70 7.19
C LEU A 148 15.23 16.92 6.46
N ARG A 149 16.13 17.66 7.11
CA ARG A 149 16.82 18.81 6.50
C ARG A 149 18.03 18.40 5.68
N SER A 150 18.80 17.41 6.14
CA SER A 150 20.04 16.98 5.50
C SER A 150 19.82 15.98 4.36
N GLY A 151 18.68 15.28 4.36
CA GLY A 151 18.37 14.27 3.35
C GLY A 151 19.13 12.95 3.51
N PHE A 152 19.79 12.73 4.66
CA PHE A 152 20.46 11.45 4.94
C PHE A 152 19.43 10.33 5.17
N ARG A 153 19.70 9.18 4.53
CA ARG A 153 18.82 8.01 4.39
C ARG A 153 19.52 6.77 4.93
#